data_AF-A0A379LM25-F1
#
_entry.id   AF-A0A379LM25-F1
#
_cell.length_a   1.000
_cell.length_b   1.000
_cell.length_c   1.000
_cell.angle_alpha   90.00
_cell.angle_beta   90.00
_cell.angle_gamma   90.00
#
_symmetry.space_group_name_H-M   'P 1'
#
loop_
_entity.id
_entity.type
_entity.pdbx_description
1 polymer ?
#
loop_
_entity_poly.entity_id
_entity_poly.type
_entity_poly.pdbx_seq_one_letter_code
_entity_poly.pdbx_strand_id
1 'polypeptide(L)'
;MLSFQPKNQDKWSVFKLPLKIIKQKVAVSGFLLVGLAVMGPSAIAKIETDHSQVGYQWSATTPFFSGSSLKDAPEFSLPELGSGGGRFIEVNKHKALGEWSLQNLGRSAPLINDPWSQEQLESMAWKINAQARNQAPLALLVINNTSINAFAIPGGVMGIHTGTVMESNNLDEVASVIAHEVAHLSQRHYEHRDEASRKALLMQIGGILAAIAASAADGDAAAAVMMGSQTVALNAQMAFSRSNEREADRIGMQLMAKAGYDPRAMPKFFGTLDQKTQLNMSDNAYLPSFIMTHPLSSERLSEAQSRANSYPTLGLDSQRHQLSFEMLKWRLKVLSNQATENELVITATKNKGAELALAYWYAKQGRYQEAQNRLNKLKQTAITASAAEKMNFDILLAITEAQIAGLQDKWQLAEESLTPYYNLYPERRDLKLLMADAWLQLGKYNEVVSLMKPIVQSRPHDLEGLYRIQRAYELMAIESKTSANGAATQALVNEIAAVNALRYRAKGELWRGKYNDALVSLQQAKKQVEDLSTSANTVTFNPKPLLANINNEMAEVKAARDFRP
;
A
#
# COMPACT_ATOMS: atom_id res chain seq x y z
N MET A 1 17.31 -17.41 29.04
CA MET A 1 16.67 -16.15 29.45
C MET A 1 17.38 -15.01 28.73
N LEU A 2 16.84 -14.55 27.60
CA LEU A 2 17.26 -13.31 26.93
C LEU A 2 16.03 -12.42 26.89
N SER A 3 16.05 -11.35 27.68
CA SER A 3 14.98 -10.37 27.75
C SER A 3 14.94 -9.59 26.43
N PHE A 4 13.96 -9.90 25.58
CA PHE A 4 13.60 -9.05 24.45
C PHE A 4 12.83 -7.84 24.98
N GLN A 5 13.55 -6.75 25.24
CA GLN A 5 12.97 -5.42 25.34
C GLN A 5 12.95 -4.82 23.91
N PRO A 6 11.78 -4.59 23.29
CA PRO A 6 11.74 -3.91 22.01
C PRO A 6 12.18 -2.46 22.20
N LYS A 7 13.30 -2.07 21.58
CA LYS A 7 13.72 -0.66 21.50
C LYS A 7 12.65 0.13 20.73
N ASN A 8 12.18 1.17 21.38
CA ASN A 8 11.25 2.27 21.06
C ASN A 8 11.00 2.78 19.60
N GLN A 9 11.20 2.03 18.51
CA GLN A 9 11.06 2.55 17.13
C GLN A 9 9.87 2.05 16.30
N ASP A 10 9.01 1.16 16.80
CA ASP A 10 7.86 0.60 16.04
C ASP A 10 6.49 1.26 16.37
N LYS A 11 6.45 2.59 16.59
CA LYS A 11 5.23 3.31 17.03
C LYS A 11 4.29 3.80 15.90
N TRP A 12 4.21 3.13 14.76
CA TRP A 12 3.46 3.65 13.59
C TRP A 12 2.22 2.84 13.18
N SER A 13 1.77 1.92 14.04
CA SER A 13 0.43 1.33 13.95
C SER A 13 -0.06 1.02 15.36
N VAL A 14 -1.28 1.46 15.68
CA VAL A 14 -1.94 1.13 16.96
C VAL A 14 -2.13 -0.40 17.14
N PHE A 15 -1.97 -1.18 16.06
CA PHE A 15 -1.99 -2.64 16.05
C PHE A 15 -0.62 -3.32 16.19
N LYS A 16 0.48 -2.55 16.21
CA LYS A 16 1.81 -3.08 16.57
C LYS A 16 1.96 -3.02 18.10
N LEU A 17 1.17 -3.83 18.80
CA LEU A 17 1.24 -3.93 20.25
C LEU A 17 2.38 -4.86 20.68
N PRO A 18 3.13 -4.49 21.75
CA PRO A 18 4.15 -5.37 22.31
C PRO A 18 3.52 -6.65 22.88
N LEU A 19 4.29 -7.74 22.87
CA LEU A 19 3.96 -9.04 23.48
C LEU A 19 3.36 -8.88 24.89
N LYS A 20 2.04 -8.94 25.03
CA LYS A 20 1.40 -9.38 26.29
C LYS A 20 1.19 -10.88 26.19
N ILE A 21 2.06 -11.67 26.81
CA ILE A 21 1.83 -13.11 26.99
C ILE A 21 0.66 -13.24 27.97
N ILE A 22 -0.55 -13.46 27.46
CA ILE A 22 -1.72 -13.73 28.29
C ILE A 22 -1.57 -15.17 28.81
N LYS A 23 -1.28 -15.31 30.11
CA LYS A 23 -1.48 -16.60 30.80
C LYS A 23 -3.00 -16.79 30.97
N GLN A 24 -3.67 -17.44 30.01
CA GLN A 24 -5.06 -17.83 30.21
C GLN A 24 -5.13 -18.91 31.30
N LYS A 25 -5.86 -18.62 32.39
CA LYS A 25 -6.45 -19.65 33.24
C LYS A 25 -7.66 -20.19 32.48
N VAL A 26 -7.55 -21.39 31.94
CA VAL A 26 -8.68 -22.09 31.32
C VAL A 26 -9.67 -22.47 32.42
N ALA A 27 -10.85 -21.85 32.42
CA ALA A 27 -12.02 -22.37 33.11
C ALA A 27 -12.72 -23.35 32.16
N VAL A 28 -12.74 -24.62 32.53
CA VAL A 28 -13.47 -25.67 31.83
C VAL A 28 -14.96 -25.47 32.10
N SER A 29 -15.78 -25.39 31.06
CA SER A 29 -17.24 -25.54 31.18
C SER A 29 -17.74 -26.38 30.01
N GLY A 30 -18.44 -27.45 30.36
CA GLY A 30 -18.73 -28.61 29.53
C GLY A 30 -19.69 -28.35 28.37
N PHE A 31 -19.41 -29.03 27.26
CA PHE A 31 -20.30 -29.17 26.11
C PHE A 31 -21.48 -30.08 26.44
N LEU A 32 -22.69 -29.66 26.05
CA LEU A 32 -23.84 -30.53 25.88
C LEU A 32 -24.02 -30.79 24.37
N LEU A 33 -23.91 -32.05 23.99
CA LEU A 33 -24.11 -32.58 22.64
C LEU A 33 -25.60 -32.89 22.43
N VAL A 34 -26.21 -32.34 21.38
CA VAL A 34 -27.41 -32.91 20.74
C VAL A 34 -27.18 -32.87 19.24
N GLY A 35 -27.18 -34.05 18.62
CA GLY A 35 -26.88 -34.24 17.21
C GLY A 35 -28.09 -34.09 16.30
N LEU A 36 -27.81 -33.99 15.00
CA LEU A 36 -28.69 -34.49 13.96
C LEU A 36 -27.85 -35.08 12.82
N ALA A 37 -28.35 -36.16 12.25
CA ALA A 37 -27.63 -37.13 11.43
C ALA A 37 -27.99 -37.03 9.93
N VAL A 38 -26.98 -37.36 9.11
CA VAL A 38 -27.00 -38.20 7.89
C VAL A 38 -27.73 -37.72 6.62
N MET A 39 -26.98 -37.59 5.51
CA MET A 39 -27.13 -38.42 4.29
C MET A 39 -25.88 -38.32 3.37
N GLY A 40 -25.53 -39.45 2.75
CA GLY A 40 -24.24 -39.76 2.09
C GLY A 40 -24.14 -39.47 0.57
N PRO A 41 -23.09 -40.02 -0.11
CA PRO A 41 -22.52 -39.45 -1.34
C PRO A 41 -22.88 -40.20 -2.64
N SER A 42 -22.82 -39.50 -3.77
CA SER A 42 -22.83 -40.00 -5.17
C SER A 42 -22.38 -38.84 -6.08
N ALA A 43 -21.63 -38.93 -7.18
CA ALA A 43 -21.01 -40.02 -7.92
C ALA A 43 -19.90 -39.41 -8.83
N ILE A 44 -18.96 -40.27 -9.22
CA ILE A 44 -17.89 -40.06 -10.21
C ILE A 44 -18.47 -40.13 -11.63
N ALA A 45 -17.99 -39.29 -12.55
CA ALA A 45 -18.07 -39.55 -13.99
C ALA A 45 -16.81 -39.06 -14.72
N LYS A 46 -16.12 -40.03 -15.34
CA LYS A 46 -15.07 -39.93 -16.36
C LYS A 46 -15.71 -39.56 -17.70
N ILE A 47 -15.10 -38.69 -18.50
CA ILE A 47 -15.23 -38.69 -19.97
C ILE A 47 -13.88 -38.36 -20.59
N GLU A 48 -13.43 -39.22 -21.50
CA GLU A 48 -12.20 -39.11 -22.30
C GLU A 48 -12.62 -39.17 -23.79
N THR A 49 -12.08 -38.21 -24.57
CA THR A 49 -11.79 -38.17 -26.03
C THR A 49 -12.84 -38.53 -27.09
N ASP A 50 -12.99 -37.66 -28.11
CA ASP A 50 -12.59 -38.01 -29.49
C ASP A 50 -12.28 -36.77 -30.37
N HIS A 51 -11.44 -37.00 -31.38
CA HIS A 51 -10.80 -36.12 -32.34
C HIS A 51 -11.73 -35.63 -33.47
N SER A 52 -11.41 -34.47 -34.04
CA SER A 52 -11.53 -34.29 -35.50
C SER A 52 -10.43 -33.35 -36.02
N GLN A 53 -9.77 -33.83 -37.07
CA GLN A 53 -8.67 -33.22 -37.82
C GLN A 53 -9.22 -32.41 -38.99
N VAL A 54 -8.62 -31.25 -39.29
CA VAL A 54 -8.54 -30.72 -40.65
C VAL A 54 -7.14 -30.14 -40.82
N GLY A 55 -6.34 -30.75 -41.70
CA GLY A 55 -4.99 -30.31 -42.03
C GLY A 55 -4.93 -29.53 -43.35
N TYR A 56 -3.86 -28.77 -43.55
CA TYR A 56 -3.29 -28.49 -44.87
C TYR A 56 -1.76 -28.44 -44.78
N GLN A 57 -1.14 -29.27 -45.61
CA GLN A 57 0.30 -29.41 -45.89
C GLN A 57 0.85 -28.18 -46.61
N TRP A 58 2.12 -27.86 -46.35
CA TRP A 58 2.99 -27.17 -47.31
C TRP A 58 4.30 -27.94 -47.44
N SER A 59 4.57 -28.46 -48.63
CA SER A 59 5.84 -29.09 -49.00
C SER A 59 6.64 -28.16 -49.92
N ALA A 60 7.88 -27.87 -49.49
CA ALA A 60 9.14 -27.65 -50.20
C ALA A 60 9.17 -26.94 -51.57
N THR A 61 10.11 -26.00 -51.69
CA THR A 61 11.22 -26.08 -52.68
C THR A 61 12.29 -25.05 -52.38
N THR A 62 13.52 -25.52 -52.21
CA THR A 62 14.75 -24.72 -52.24
C THR A 62 15.34 -24.75 -53.65
N PRO A 63 15.91 -23.64 -54.13
CA PRO A 63 16.99 -23.71 -55.09
C PRO A 63 18.30 -23.19 -54.49
N PHE A 64 19.34 -23.99 -54.65
CA PHE A 64 20.73 -23.57 -54.56
C PHE A 64 21.05 -22.58 -55.69
N PHE A 65 21.65 -21.44 -55.35
CA PHE A 65 22.50 -20.68 -56.26
C PHE A 65 23.75 -20.23 -55.49
N SER A 66 24.90 -20.69 -55.97
CA SER A 66 26.23 -20.25 -55.54
C SER A 66 26.74 -19.19 -56.50
N GLY A 67 27.42 -18.17 -55.95
CA GLY A 67 28.35 -17.33 -56.70
C GLY A 67 28.08 -15.82 -56.65
N SER A 68 28.81 -15.11 -55.79
CA SER A 68 29.87 -14.16 -56.15
C SER A 68 30.06 -13.06 -55.10
N SER A 69 31.32 -12.79 -54.81
CA SER A 69 31.81 -11.74 -53.92
C SER A 69 31.62 -10.38 -54.57
N LEU A 70 30.99 -9.45 -53.85
CA LEU A 70 31.16 -8.01 -54.07
C LEU A 70 31.34 -7.30 -52.72
N LYS A 71 32.51 -6.68 -52.59
CA LYS A 71 32.92 -5.77 -51.52
C LYS A 71 32.24 -4.41 -51.68
N ASP A 72 32.13 -3.72 -50.54
CA ASP A 72 31.95 -2.28 -50.35
C ASP A 72 30.65 -1.64 -50.86
N ALA A 73 29.68 -1.50 -49.95
CA ALA A 73 28.66 -0.46 -50.00
C ALA A 73 28.64 0.28 -48.63
N PRO A 74 28.51 1.61 -48.60
CA PRO A 74 28.58 2.39 -47.37
C PRO A 74 27.42 2.02 -46.44
N GLU A 75 27.75 1.72 -45.19
CA GLU A 75 26.79 1.35 -44.15
C GLU A 75 25.91 2.56 -43.81
N PHE A 76 24.73 2.61 -44.41
CA PHE A 76 23.67 3.52 -44.00
C PHE A 76 23.05 2.96 -42.72
N SER A 77 23.48 3.44 -41.57
CA SER A 77 22.91 3.11 -40.27
C SER A 77 21.49 3.71 -40.18
N LEU A 78 20.49 2.87 -40.47
CA LEU A 78 19.10 3.18 -40.21
C LEU A 78 18.91 3.41 -38.70
N PRO A 79 18.17 4.45 -38.27
CA PRO A 79 17.74 4.57 -36.88
C PRO A 79 17.02 3.29 -36.47
N GLU A 80 17.43 2.67 -35.35
CA GLU A 80 16.74 1.51 -34.79
C GLU A 80 15.27 1.87 -34.47
N LEU A 81 14.37 1.53 -35.38
CA LEU A 81 12.95 1.51 -35.09
C LEU A 81 12.66 0.25 -34.27
N GLY A 82 12.71 0.45 -32.95
CA GLY A 82 12.34 -0.45 -31.86
C GLY A 82 11.74 -1.81 -32.23
N SER A 83 12.62 -2.82 -32.34
CA SER A 83 12.20 -4.21 -32.16
C SER A 83 11.81 -4.42 -30.68
N GLY A 84 10.79 -5.24 -30.41
CA GLY A 84 10.15 -5.39 -29.10
C GLY A 84 11.05 -5.76 -27.90
N GLY A 85 12.35 -6.04 -28.11
CA GLY A 85 13.33 -6.30 -27.05
C GLY A 85 13.64 -5.07 -26.18
N GLY A 86 13.72 -3.87 -26.76
CA GLY A 86 13.98 -2.63 -26.00
C GLY A 86 12.87 -2.33 -24.99
N ARG A 87 11.61 -2.54 -25.40
CA ARG A 87 10.43 -2.31 -24.56
C ARG A 87 10.35 -3.28 -23.36
N PHE A 88 10.84 -4.51 -23.52
CA PHE A 88 10.88 -5.50 -22.44
C PHE A 88 11.97 -5.18 -21.40
N ILE A 89 13.14 -4.73 -21.85
CA ILE A 89 14.24 -4.35 -20.96
C ILE A 89 13.87 -3.12 -20.13
N GLU A 90 13.22 -2.12 -20.73
CA GLU A 90 12.74 -0.92 -20.01
C GLU A 90 11.70 -1.26 -18.94
N VAL A 91 10.71 -2.11 -19.26
CA VAL A 91 9.66 -2.50 -18.30
C VAL A 91 10.27 -3.21 -17.08
N ASN A 92 11.22 -4.13 -17.29
CA ASN A 92 11.88 -4.82 -16.18
C ASN A 92 12.75 -3.87 -15.34
N LYS A 93 13.43 -2.91 -15.98
CA LYS A 93 14.20 -1.87 -15.27
C LYS A 93 13.29 -0.98 -14.43
N HIS A 94 12.14 -0.56 -14.95
CA HIS A 94 11.19 0.27 -14.19
C HIS A 94 10.58 -0.50 -13.03
N LYS A 95 10.26 -1.78 -13.21
CA LYS A 95 9.83 -2.64 -12.10
C LYS A 95 10.90 -2.69 -11.00
N ALA A 96 12.16 -3.01 -11.34
CA ALA A 96 13.24 -3.10 -10.36
C ALA A 96 13.49 -1.75 -9.65
N LEU A 97 13.42 -0.64 -10.40
CA LEU A 97 13.50 0.71 -9.85
C LEU A 97 12.34 1.00 -8.87
N GLY A 98 11.11 0.68 -9.23
CA GLY A 98 9.94 0.83 -8.35
C GLY A 98 10.06 -0.01 -7.09
N GLU A 99 10.47 -1.28 -7.20
CA GLU A 99 10.71 -2.14 -6.04
C GLU A 99 11.80 -1.57 -5.13
N TRP A 100 12.92 -1.12 -5.69
CA TRP A 100 13.99 -0.46 -4.95
C TRP A 100 13.54 0.83 -4.25
N SER A 101 12.75 1.67 -4.93
CA SER A 101 12.18 2.89 -4.35
C SER A 101 11.22 2.56 -3.22
N LEU A 102 10.35 1.57 -3.38
CA LEU A 102 9.42 1.12 -2.35
C LEU A 102 10.17 0.58 -1.11
N GLN A 103 11.24 -0.19 -1.32
CA GLN A 103 12.10 -0.71 -0.24
C GLN A 103 12.79 0.42 0.53
N ASN A 104 13.26 1.46 -0.16
CA ASN A 104 13.86 2.64 0.48
C ASN A 104 12.82 3.48 1.23
N LEU A 105 11.65 3.69 0.66
CA LEU A 105 10.54 4.40 1.33
C LEU A 105 10.06 3.63 2.57
N GLY A 106 9.90 2.31 2.47
CA GLY A 106 9.54 1.46 3.60
C GLY A 106 10.56 1.47 4.74
N ARG A 107 11.81 1.88 4.48
CA ARG A 107 12.86 2.00 5.48
C ARG A 107 12.74 3.27 6.34
N SER A 108 12.44 4.40 5.71
CA SER A 108 12.67 5.72 6.32
C SER A 108 11.49 6.70 6.20
N ALA A 109 10.47 6.40 5.40
CA ALA A 109 9.34 7.30 5.25
C ALA A 109 8.43 7.27 6.49
N PRO A 110 7.92 8.43 6.94
CA PRO A 110 6.94 8.49 8.02
C PRO A 110 5.57 8.08 7.47
N LEU A 111 5.31 6.78 7.35
CA LEU A 111 4.09 6.26 6.72
C LEU A 111 2.90 6.21 7.68
N ILE A 112 1.71 6.59 7.19
CA ILE A 112 0.43 6.30 7.85
C ILE A 112 -0.03 4.90 7.43
N ASN A 113 0.11 3.92 8.32
CA ASN A 113 -0.26 2.52 8.05
C ASN A 113 -1.69 2.20 8.53
N ASP A 114 -2.67 3.03 8.16
CA ASP A 114 -4.06 2.78 8.48
C ASP A 114 -4.77 2.04 7.35
N PRO A 115 -5.27 0.80 7.57
CA PRO A 115 -5.82 -0.02 6.49
C PRO A 115 -6.96 0.64 5.70
N TRP A 116 -7.88 1.33 6.38
CA TRP A 116 -9.04 1.94 5.71
C TRP A 116 -8.64 3.16 4.88
N SER A 117 -7.85 4.08 5.45
CA SER A 117 -7.41 5.30 4.74
C SER A 117 -6.55 4.95 3.53
N GLN A 118 -5.69 3.93 3.69
CA GLN A 118 -4.89 3.37 2.62
C GLN A 118 -5.80 2.89 1.48
N GLU A 119 -6.77 2.01 1.77
CA GLU A 119 -7.71 1.45 0.79
C GLU A 119 -8.50 2.53 0.04
N GLN A 120 -8.91 3.62 0.70
CA GLN A 120 -9.64 4.70 0.05
C GLN A 120 -8.80 5.40 -1.03
N LEU A 121 -7.56 5.75 -0.71
CA LEU A 121 -6.64 6.44 -1.62
C LEU A 121 -6.13 5.50 -2.72
N GLU A 122 -5.81 4.27 -2.35
CA GLU A 122 -5.43 3.20 -3.27
C GLU A 122 -6.53 2.89 -4.29
N SER A 123 -7.78 2.70 -3.85
CA SER A 123 -8.92 2.45 -4.73
C SER A 123 -9.13 3.60 -5.71
N MET A 124 -8.97 4.84 -5.26
CA MET A 124 -9.01 6.02 -6.11
C MET A 124 -7.91 5.98 -7.18
N ALA A 125 -6.65 5.75 -6.78
CA ALA A 125 -5.53 5.65 -7.71
C ALA A 125 -5.70 4.52 -8.74
N TRP A 126 -6.14 3.34 -8.31
CA TRP A 126 -6.39 2.22 -9.22
C TRP A 126 -7.54 2.48 -10.19
N LYS A 127 -8.64 3.10 -9.75
CA LYS A 127 -9.76 3.48 -10.62
C LYS A 127 -9.33 4.45 -11.70
N ILE A 128 -8.52 5.45 -11.36
CA ILE A 128 -7.97 6.44 -12.29
C ILE A 128 -6.97 5.77 -13.24
N ASN A 129 -6.03 4.98 -12.71
CA ASN A 129 -5.03 4.28 -13.52
C ASN A 129 -5.64 3.29 -14.53
N ALA A 130 -6.73 2.61 -14.15
CA ALA A 130 -7.44 1.72 -15.06
C ALA A 130 -7.92 2.44 -16.35
N GLN A 131 -8.22 3.74 -16.27
CA GLN A 131 -8.62 4.55 -17.43
C GLN A 131 -7.45 4.91 -18.34
N ALA A 132 -6.23 4.93 -17.81
CA ALA A 132 -5.00 5.16 -18.57
C ALA A 132 -4.54 3.91 -19.32
N ARG A 133 -5.10 2.72 -19.02
CA ARG A 133 -4.69 1.40 -19.56
C ARG A 133 -3.21 1.09 -19.34
N ASN A 134 -2.65 1.62 -18.26
CA ASN A 134 -1.29 1.36 -17.84
C ASN A 134 -1.16 0.06 -17.04
N GLN A 135 0.09 -0.34 -16.78
CA GLN A 135 0.40 -1.31 -15.74
C GLN A 135 -0.19 -0.84 -14.41
N ALA A 136 -0.66 -1.79 -13.60
CA ALA A 136 -1.15 -1.47 -12.27
C ALA A 136 -0.02 -0.86 -11.44
N PRO A 137 -0.27 0.25 -10.69
CA PRO A 137 0.68 0.76 -9.73
C PRO A 137 1.10 -0.34 -8.77
N LEU A 138 2.40 -0.40 -8.47
CA LEU A 138 2.97 -1.30 -7.48
C LEU A 138 2.42 -0.99 -6.09
N ALA A 139 2.42 0.28 -5.67
CA ALA A 139 1.93 0.70 -4.37
C ALA A 139 1.57 2.20 -4.37
N LEU A 140 0.63 2.60 -3.52
CA LEU A 140 0.43 3.98 -3.11
C LEU A 140 0.86 4.11 -1.65
N LEU A 141 1.56 5.17 -1.27
CA LEU A 141 2.01 5.39 0.11
C LEU A 141 1.38 6.66 0.66
N VAL A 142 0.83 6.58 1.88
CA VAL A 142 0.34 7.76 2.61
C VAL A 142 1.45 8.25 3.54
N ILE A 143 2.00 9.41 3.24
CA ILE A 143 3.14 9.99 3.95
C ILE A 143 2.63 11.01 4.96
N ASN A 144 2.99 10.82 6.23
CA ASN A 144 2.70 11.74 7.31
C ASN A 144 3.55 13.00 7.18
N ASN A 145 3.08 13.96 6.39
CA ASN A 145 3.73 15.24 6.18
C ASN A 145 2.66 16.30 5.91
N THR A 146 2.71 17.42 6.62
CA THR A 146 1.75 18.52 6.53
C THR A 146 1.87 19.32 5.24
N SER A 147 2.98 19.21 4.51
CA SER A 147 3.20 19.89 3.24
C SER A 147 2.35 19.29 2.14
N ILE A 148 1.82 20.13 1.24
CA ILE A 148 1.13 19.67 0.03
C ILE A 148 2.18 19.04 -0.91
N ASN A 149 2.06 17.73 -1.12
CA ASN A 149 2.84 16.99 -2.11
C ASN A 149 2.19 15.67 -2.53
N ALA A 150 2.53 15.24 -3.74
CA ALA A 150 2.32 13.90 -4.25
C ALA A 150 3.42 13.60 -5.27
N PHE A 151 3.66 12.33 -5.55
CA PHE A 151 4.62 11.93 -6.57
C PHE A 151 4.28 10.57 -7.13
N ALA A 152 4.79 10.29 -8.32
CA ALA A 152 4.92 8.96 -8.87
C ALA A 152 6.35 8.66 -9.31
N ILE A 153 6.75 7.40 -9.15
CA ILE A 153 8.05 6.86 -9.54
C ILE A 153 7.81 5.74 -10.58
N PRO A 154 8.62 5.67 -11.65
CA PRO A 154 8.57 4.55 -12.60
C PRO A 154 8.61 3.19 -11.88
N GLY A 155 7.83 2.24 -12.41
CA GLY A 155 7.53 0.99 -11.70
C GLY A 155 6.27 1.05 -10.84
N GLY A 156 5.59 2.20 -10.81
CA GLY A 156 4.24 2.31 -10.26
C GLY A 156 4.19 2.55 -8.75
N VAL A 157 5.25 3.11 -8.16
CA VAL A 157 5.20 3.56 -6.76
C VAL A 157 4.68 4.99 -6.74
N MET A 158 3.62 5.23 -6.00
CA MET A 158 3.00 6.54 -5.81
C MET A 158 3.07 6.93 -4.34
N GLY A 159 3.14 8.23 -4.06
CA GLY A 159 3.07 8.77 -2.71
C GLY A 159 2.17 9.99 -2.65
N ILE A 160 1.43 10.13 -1.55
CA ILE A 160 0.62 11.32 -1.26
C ILE A 160 0.86 11.74 0.19
N HIS A 161 1.10 13.04 0.40
CA HIS A 161 1.23 13.61 1.73
C HIS A 161 -0.14 13.80 2.39
N THR A 162 -0.22 13.65 3.72
CA THR A 162 -1.44 13.96 4.47
C THR A 162 -1.87 15.41 4.28
N GLY A 163 -0.91 16.35 4.16
CA GLY A 163 -1.15 17.77 3.85
C GLY A 163 -1.98 18.00 2.59
N THR A 164 -1.73 17.23 1.53
CA THR A 164 -2.51 17.31 0.28
C THR A 164 -3.99 17.03 0.51
N VAL A 165 -4.31 16.03 1.33
CA VAL A 165 -5.69 15.70 1.69
C VAL A 165 -6.28 16.76 2.63
N MET A 166 -5.49 17.31 3.56
CA MET A 166 -5.94 18.35 4.49
C MET A 166 -6.29 19.65 3.79
N GLU A 167 -5.54 20.02 2.75
CA GLU A 167 -5.71 21.26 2.01
C GLU A 167 -6.74 21.15 0.87
N SER A 168 -7.13 19.93 0.50
CA SER A 168 -8.25 19.71 -0.41
C SER A 168 -9.59 20.11 0.24
N ASN A 169 -10.56 20.47 -0.59
CA ASN A 169 -11.92 20.81 -0.15
C ASN A 169 -12.92 19.67 -0.32
N ASN A 170 -12.64 18.72 -1.21
CA ASN A 170 -13.48 17.56 -1.50
C ASN A 170 -12.63 16.40 -2.05
N LEU A 171 -13.26 15.25 -2.27
CA LEU A 171 -12.59 14.06 -2.76
C LEU A 171 -12.11 14.19 -4.21
N ASP A 172 -12.81 14.97 -5.04
CA ASP A 172 -12.43 15.19 -6.45
C ASP A 172 -11.13 16.01 -6.57
N GLU A 173 -10.85 16.92 -5.62
CA GLU A 173 -9.58 17.65 -5.57
C GLU A 173 -8.41 16.71 -5.23
N VAL A 174 -8.59 15.78 -4.28
CA VAL A 174 -7.59 14.72 -4.02
C VAL A 174 -7.38 13.85 -5.27
N ALA A 175 -8.49 13.48 -5.94
CA ALA A 175 -8.45 12.72 -7.18
C ALA A 175 -7.72 13.47 -8.30
N SER A 176 -7.79 14.81 -8.33
CA SER A 176 -7.10 15.61 -9.33
C SER A 176 -5.58 15.52 -9.22
N VAL A 177 -5.06 15.54 -7.99
CA VAL A 177 -3.63 15.37 -7.72
C VAL A 177 -3.19 13.95 -8.11
N ILE A 178 -3.94 12.93 -7.70
CA ILE A 178 -3.63 11.54 -8.08
C ILE A 178 -3.71 11.35 -9.60
N ALA A 179 -4.68 11.95 -10.28
CA ALA A 179 -4.82 11.87 -11.73
C ALA A 179 -3.68 12.57 -12.48
N HIS A 180 -3.17 13.67 -11.93
CA HIS A 180 -1.96 14.33 -12.43
C HIS A 180 -0.75 13.38 -12.36
N GLU A 181 -0.53 12.73 -11.22
CA GLU A 181 0.57 11.77 -11.05
C GLU A 181 0.41 10.52 -11.95
N VAL A 182 -0.81 10.00 -12.09
CA VAL A 182 -1.10 8.93 -13.05
C VAL A 182 -0.82 9.38 -14.49
N ALA A 183 -1.12 10.64 -14.82
CA ALA A 183 -0.82 11.17 -16.14
C ALA A 183 0.70 11.20 -16.40
N HIS A 184 1.51 11.64 -15.43
CA HIS A 184 2.98 11.57 -15.52
C HIS A 184 3.50 10.15 -15.77
N LEU A 185 2.95 9.15 -15.08
CA LEU A 185 3.29 7.74 -15.31
C LEU A 185 2.85 7.28 -16.71
N SER A 186 1.64 7.64 -17.13
CA SER A 186 1.06 7.22 -18.42
C SER A 186 1.84 7.76 -19.61
N GLN A 187 2.26 9.02 -19.53
CA GLN A 187 2.98 9.70 -20.59
C GLN A 187 4.49 9.53 -20.47
N ARG A 188 4.94 8.75 -19.48
CA ARG A 188 6.36 8.42 -19.30
C ARG A 188 7.21 9.69 -19.29
N HIS A 189 6.75 10.74 -18.61
CA HIS A 189 7.44 12.03 -18.58
C HIS A 189 8.89 11.91 -18.05
N TYR A 190 9.17 10.85 -17.31
CA TYR A 190 10.46 10.42 -16.79
C TYR A 190 11.44 9.82 -17.83
N GLU A 191 10.96 9.38 -19.00
CA GLU A 191 11.69 8.48 -19.92
C GLU A 191 12.24 9.15 -21.19
N HIS A 192 12.27 10.48 -21.28
CA HIS A 192 12.77 11.16 -22.47
C HIS A 192 14.24 10.75 -22.76
N ARG A 193 14.61 10.57 -24.05
CA ARG A 193 15.41 9.43 -24.54
C ARG A 193 16.94 9.48 -24.45
N ASP A 194 17.54 10.49 -23.81
CA ASP A 194 19.00 10.60 -23.74
C ASP A 194 19.59 10.09 -22.40
N GLU A 195 20.90 9.91 -22.35
CA GLU A 195 21.59 9.47 -21.13
C GLU A 195 21.52 10.52 -20.01
N ALA A 196 21.48 11.81 -20.39
CA ALA A 196 21.35 12.93 -19.46
C ALA A 196 20.00 12.93 -18.71
N SER A 197 18.90 12.60 -19.38
CA SER A 197 17.56 12.52 -18.79
C SER A 197 17.40 11.30 -17.89
N ARG A 198 18.05 10.17 -18.20
CA ARG A 198 18.12 9.02 -17.28
C ARG A 198 18.83 9.38 -15.97
N LYS A 199 19.95 10.10 -16.05
CA LYS A 199 20.67 10.58 -14.86
C LYS A 199 19.81 11.58 -14.07
N ALA A 200 19.12 12.49 -14.74
CA ALA A 200 18.21 13.44 -14.11
C ALA A 200 17.05 12.73 -13.39
N LEU A 201 16.46 11.70 -13.99
CA LEU A 201 15.43 10.86 -13.35
C LEU A 201 15.94 10.19 -12.08
N LEU A 202 17.12 9.57 -12.11
CA LEU A 202 17.69 8.92 -10.94
C LEU A 202 18.01 9.94 -9.83
N MET A 203 18.49 11.13 -10.21
CA MET A 203 18.66 12.24 -9.27
C MET A 203 17.32 12.70 -8.70
N GLN A 204 16.26 12.77 -9.50
CA GLN A 204 14.89 13.09 -9.07
C GLN A 204 14.37 12.10 -8.02
N ILE A 205 14.47 10.81 -8.32
CA ILE A 205 14.06 9.76 -7.39
C ILE A 205 14.90 9.83 -6.11
N GLY A 206 16.22 9.98 -6.23
CA GLY A 206 17.12 10.15 -5.09
C GLY A 206 16.75 11.35 -4.22
N GLY A 207 16.39 12.48 -4.83
CA GLY A 207 15.94 13.70 -4.15
C GLY A 207 14.61 13.51 -3.41
N ILE A 208 13.61 12.87 -4.04
CA ILE A 208 12.33 12.52 -3.40
C ILE A 208 12.57 11.63 -2.18
N LEU A 209 13.35 10.56 -2.34
CA LEU A 209 13.67 9.63 -1.26
C LEU A 209 14.40 10.33 -0.10
N ALA A 210 15.36 11.19 -0.41
CA ALA A 210 16.11 11.96 0.57
C ALA A 210 15.22 12.96 1.32
N ALA A 211 14.34 13.69 0.62
CA ALA A 211 13.40 14.63 1.22
C ALA A 211 12.42 13.93 2.17
N ILE A 212 11.89 12.78 1.77
CA ILE A 212 10.97 11.98 2.60
C ILE A 212 11.71 11.44 3.83
N ALA A 213 12.92 10.91 3.66
CA ALA A 213 13.74 10.44 4.79
C ALA A 213 14.08 11.59 5.76
N ALA A 214 14.40 12.78 5.25
CA ALA A 214 14.66 13.96 6.06
C ALA A 214 13.41 14.41 6.83
N SER A 215 12.22 14.29 6.25
CA SER A 215 10.95 14.62 6.94
C SER A 215 10.63 13.69 8.13
N ALA A 216 11.29 12.54 8.22
CA ALA A 216 11.20 11.65 9.39
C ALA A 216 12.16 12.04 10.53
N ALA A 217 13.12 12.94 10.28
CA ALA A 217 14.02 13.48 11.31
C ALA A 217 13.35 14.65 12.06
N ASP A 218 13.81 14.94 13.28
CA ASP A 218 13.31 16.06 14.09
C ASP A 218 13.30 17.38 13.29
N GLY A 219 12.33 18.25 13.58
CA GLY A 219 11.96 19.41 12.77
C GLY A 219 13.12 20.34 12.37
N ASP A 220 14.13 20.48 13.22
CA ASP A 220 15.31 21.31 12.96
C ASP A 220 16.23 20.70 11.88
N ALA A 221 16.34 19.36 11.81
CA ALA A 221 17.14 18.67 10.81
C ALA A 221 16.43 18.63 9.44
N ALA A 222 15.10 18.45 9.44
CA ALA A 222 14.29 18.53 8.23
C ALA A 222 14.34 19.94 7.62
N ALA A 223 14.24 20.99 8.45
CA ALA A 223 14.42 22.36 8.03
C ALA A 223 15.85 22.61 7.50
N ALA A 224 16.90 22.13 8.16
CA ALA A 224 18.29 22.31 7.72
C ALA A 224 18.61 21.67 6.36
N VAL A 225 18.07 20.47 6.08
CA VAL A 225 18.23 19.80 4.78
C VAL A 225 17.46 20.54 3.68
N MET A 226 16.28 21.10 3.99
CA MET A 226 15.52 21.94 3.06
C MET A 226 16.14 23.33 2.86
N MET A 227 16.83 23.89 3.87
CA MET A 227 17.51 25.20 3.84
C MET A 227 18.81 25.20 3.04
N GLY A 228 19.36 24.04 2.69
CA GLY A 228 20.52 23.98 1.81
C GLY A 228 20.19 24.53 0.43
N SER A 229 20.89 25.58 -0.01
CA SER A 229 20.82 26.09 -1.40
C SER A 229 21.00 24.99 -2.44
N GLN A 230 21.74 23.94 -2.07
CA GLN A 230 21.93 22.72 -2.85
C GLN A 230 20.61 21.94 -3.07
N THR A 231 19.75 21.82 -2.06
CA THR A 231 18.46 21.09 -2.16
C THR A 231 17.45 21.86 -3.00
N VAL A 232 17.40 23.19 -2.86
CA VAL A 232 16.55 24.05 -3.70
C VAL A 232 17.01 23.99 -5.17
N ALA A 233 18.32 24.04 -5.42
CA ALA A 233 18.88 23.91 -6.76
C ALA A 233 18.63 22.52 -7.37
N LEU A 234 18.73 21.45 -6.58
CA LEU A 234 18.37 20.10 -6.99
C LEU A 234 16.88 19.99 -7.31
N ASN A 235 15.99 20.54 -6.48
CA ASN A 235 14.54 20.54 -6.73
C ASN A 235 14.19 21.27 -8.04
N ALA A 236 14.82 22.41 -8.32
CA ALA A 236 14.63 23.13 -9.58
C ALA A 236 15.11 22.33 -10.80
N GLN A 237 16.17 21.52 -10.66
CA GLN A 237 16.64 20.61 -11.72
C GLN A 237 15.74 19.38 -11.91
N MET A 238 14.97 19.02 -10.88
CA MET A 238 14.04 17.87 -10.85
C MET A 238 12.62 18.26 -11.28
N ALA A 239 12.37 19.53 -11.60
CA ALA A 239 11.07 20.02 -12.04
C ALA A 239 10.74 19.52 -13.45
N PHE A 240 9.49 19.14 -13.66
CA PHE A 240 9.01 18.79 -14.99
C PHE A 240 8.97 20.01 -15.91
N SER A 241 9.16 19.77 -17.21
CA SER A 241 9.03 20.83 -18.20
C SER A 241 7.60 21.36 -18.26
N ARG A 242 7.43 22.62 -18.67
CA ARG A 242 6.10 23.22 -18.85
C ARG A 242 5.23 22.48 -19.88
N SER A 243 5.83 21.78 -20.83
CA SER A 243 5.08 20.93 -21.77
C SER A 243 4.55 19.67 -21.09
N ASN A 244 5.38 18.99 -20.30
CA ASN A 244 5.00 17.79 -19.55
C ASN A 244 3.87 18.11 -18.57
N GLU A 245 3.97 19.23 -17.87
CA GLU A 245 2.92 19.67 -16.94
C GLU A 245 1.58 19.95 -17.65
N ARG A 246 1.60 20.66 -18.79
CA ARG A 246 0.38 20.92 -19.59
C ARG A 246 -0.23 19.62 -20.12
N GLU A 247 0.60 18.67 -20.54
CA GLU A 247 0.12 17.37 -20.99
C GLU A 247 -0.46 16.55 -19.83
N ALA A 248 0.19 16.54 -18.67
CA ALA A 248 -0.30 15.89 -17.46
C ALA A 248 -1.65 16.46 -17.01
N ASP A 249 -1.83 17.78 -17.01
CA ASP A 249 -3.10 18.43 -16.68
C ASP A 249 -4.22 17.96 -17.61
N ARG A 250 -3.97 18.00 -18.93
CA ARG A 250 -4.94 17.60 -19.97
C ARG A 250 -5.38 16.16 -19.81
N ILE A 251 -4.42 15.26 -19.70
CA ILE A 251 -4.65 13.82 -19.59
C ILE A 251 -5.28 13.50 -18.23
N GLY A 252 -4.79 14.10 -17.15
CA GLY A 252 -5.34 13.95 -15.81
C GLY A 252 -6.82 14.30 -15.75
N MET A 253 -7.24 15.45 -16.31
CA MET A 253 -8.66 15.81 -16.40
C MET A 253 -9.50 14.79 -17.19
N GLN A 254 -8.95 14.21 -18.27
CA GLN A 254 -9.62 13.17 -19.04
C GLN A 254 -9.77 11.86 -18.25
N LEU A 255 -8.72 11.48 -17.52
CA LEU A 255 -8.72 10.30 -16.65
C LEU A 255 -9.72 10.45 -15.51
N MET A 256 -9.80 11.64 -14.89
CA MET A 256 -10.81 11.97 -13.88
C MET A 256 -12.21 11.77 -14.44
N ALA A 257 -12.54 12.40 -15.58
CA ALA A 257 -13.85 12.28 -16.21
C ALA A 257 -14.24 10.82 -16.46
N LYS A 258 -13.31 10.02 -17.00
CA LYS A 258 -13.53 8.58 -17.28
C LYS A 258 -13.68 7.74 -16.01
N ALA A 259 -12.95 8.08 -14.95
CA ALA A 259 -13.03 7.41 -13.65
C ALA A 259 -14.24 7.86 -12.84
N GLY A 260 -15.01 8.82 -13.35
CA GLY A 260 -16.20 9.36 -12.71
C GLY A 260 -15.90 10.38 -11.63
N TYR A 261 -14.75 11.05 -11.63
CA TYR A 261 -14.43 12.21 -10.80
C TYR A 261 -14.68 13.52 -11.56
N ASP A 262 -14.92 14.63 -10.85
CA ASP A 262 -15.18 15.93 -11.47
C ASP A 262 -13.89 16.61 -11.98
N PRO A 263 -13.66 16.76 -13.31
CA PRO A 263 -12.47 17.40 -13.85
C PRO A 263 -12.35 18.89 -13.45
N ARG A 264 -13.47 19.53 -13.07
CA ARG A 264 -13.48 20.91 -12.57
C ARG A 264 -12.78 21.05 -11.22
N ALA A 265 -12.50 19.95 -10.52
CA ALA A 265 -11.75 19.97 -9.27
C ALA A 265 -10.25 20.26 -9.46
N MET A 266 -9.67 19.92 -10.62
CA MET A 266 -8.25 20.21 -10.90
C MET A 266 -7.93 21.73 -10.86
N PRO A 267 -8.61 22.61 -11.62
CA PRO A 267 -8.35 24.04 -11.50
C PRO A 267 -8.74 24.64 -10.14
N LYS A 268 -9.69 24.02 -9.40
CA LYS A 268 -9.99 24.44 -8.01
C LYS A 268 -8.81 24.17 -7.09
N PHE A 269 -8.22 22.99 -7.18
CA PHE A 269 -7.02 22.64 -6.41
C PHE A 269 -5.81 23.49 -6.80
N PHE A 270 -5.66 23.85 -8.08
CA PHE A 270 -4.65 24.84 -8.50
C PHE A 270 -4.87 26.21 -7.86
N GLY A 271 -6.12 26.64 -7.69
CA GLY A 271 -6.45 27.85 -6.92
C GLY A 271 -6.01 27.74 -5.44
N THR A 272 -6.24 26.59 -4.80
CA THR A 272 -5.75 26.32 -3.44
C THR A 272 -4.22 26.40 -3.37
N LEU A 273 -3.52 25.80 -4.33
CA LEU A 273 -2.06 25.85 -4.43
C LEU A 273 -1.52 27.27 -4.62
N ASP A 274 -2.13 28.04 -5.52
CA ASP A 274 -1.75 29.45 -5.78
C ASP A 274 -1.96 30.31 -4.52
N GLN A 275 -3.10 30.18 -3.86
CA GLN A 275 -3.38 30.88 -2.61
C GLN A 275 -2.34 30.55 -1.53
N LYS A 276 -2.03 29.27 -1.32
CA LYS A 276 -1.03 28.83 -0.33
C LYS A 276 0.37 29.34 -0.65
N THR A 277 0.71 29.39 -1.94
CA THR A 277 1.98 29.96 -2.40
C THR A 277 2.09 31.43 -2.05
N GLN A 278 1.07 32.21 -2.37
CA GLN A 278 1.05 33.65 -2.09
C GLN A 278 1.11 33.95 -0.58
N LEU A 279 0.38 33.19 0.23
CA LEU A 279 0.44 33.29 1.70
C LEU A 279 1.85 32.96 2.21
N ASN A 280 2.43 31.84 1.78
CA ASN A 280 3.76 31.43 2.23
C ASN A 280 4.85 32.41 1.78
N MET A 281 4.77 32.96 0.57
CA MET A 281 5.70 34.01 0.13
C MET A 281 5.58 35.28 0.97
N SER A 282 4.36 35.65 1.38
CA SER A 282 4.12 36.83 2.22
C SER A 282 4.66 36.64 3.64
N ASP A 283 4.57 35.41 4.16
CA ASP A 283 5.02 35.05 5.51
C ASP A 283 6.52 34.66 5.56
N ASN A 284 7.26 34.79 4.45
CA ASN A 284 8.62 34.23 4.27
C ASN A 284 8.71 32.75 4.69
N ALA A 285 7.62 32.00 4.49
CA ALA A 285 7.49 30.59 4.77
C ALA A 285 7.81 29.73 3.54
N TYR A 286 8.00 28.43 3.75
CA TYR A 286 8.35 27.50 2.68
C TYR A 286 7.22 27.32 1.67
N LEU A 287 7.56 27.32 0.38
CA LEU A 287 6.61 26.98 -0.67
C LEU A 287 6.18 25.52 -0.58
N PRO A 288 4.94 25.19 -1.01
CA PRO A 288 4.53 23.80 -1.17
C PRO A 288 5.53 23.01 -2.02
N SER A 289 6.00 21.86 -1.53
CA SER A 289 6.98 21.04 -2.23
C SER A 289 6.46 20.54 -3.58
N PHE A 290 5.14 20.35 -3.71
CA PHE A 290 4.49 20.07 -5.00
C PHE A 290 4.84 21.10 -6.08
N ILE A 291 4.86 22.40 -5.77
CA ILE A 291 5.13 23.46 -6.76
C ILE A 291 6.60 23.50 -7.17
N MET A 292 7.49 23.01 -6.31
CA MET A 292 8.92 22.92 -6.63
C MET A 292 9.18 21.87 -7.72
N THR A 293 8.41 20.77 -7.75
CA THR A 293 8.51 19.71 -8.77
C THR A 293 7.53 19.90 -9.93
N HIS A 294 6.39 20.56 -9.68
CA HIS A 294 5.32 20.84 -10.63
C HIS A 294 5.01 22.36 -10.67
N PRO A 295 5.82 23.18 -11.37
CA PRO A 295 5.62 24.62 -11.40
C PRO A 295 4.23 25.01 -11.91
N LEU A 296 3.43 25.66 -11.07
CA LEU A 296 2.13 26.18 -11.44
C LEU A 296 2.31 27.56 -12.11
N SER A 297 1.70 27.75 -13.29
CA SER A 297 1.71 29.02 -14.01
C SER A 297 0.29 29.50 -14.27
N SER A 298 0.12 30.81 -14.46
CA SER A 298 -1.17 31.40 -14.84
C SER A 298 -1.73 30.81 -16.14
N GLU A 299 -0.85 30.44 -17.08
CA GLU A 299 -1.21 29.72 -18.31
C GLU A 299 -1.87 28.37 -18.00
N ARG A 300 -1.25 27.54 -17.14
CA ARG A 300 -1.80 26.24 -16.74
C ARG A 300 -3.15 26.37 -16.04
N LEU A 301 -3.25 27.31 -15.10
CA LEU A 301 -4.51 27.57 -14.40
C LEU A 301 -5.62 27.99 -15.38
N SER A 302 -5.32 28.93 -16.28
CA SER A 302 -6.26 29.41 -17.29
C SER A 302 -6.67 28.30 -18.27
N GLU A 303 -5.73 27.47 -18.71
CA GLU A 303 -6.02 26.34 -19.59
C GLU A 303 -6.90 25.29 -18.88
N ALA A 304 -6.56 24.92 -17.64
CA ALA A 304 -7.35 23.97 -16.85
C ALA A 304 -8.78 24.47 -16.63
N GLN A 305 -8.96 25.77 -16.34
CA GLN A 305 -10.28 26.41 -16.23
C GLN A 305 -11.05 26.37 -17.54
N SER A 306 -10.40 26.69 -18.67
CA SER A 306 -11.03 26.64 -20.00
C SER A 306 -11.49 25.22 -20.34
N ARG A 307 -10.65 24.21 -20.07
CA ARG A 307 -10.98 22.80 -20.31
C ARG A 307 -12.06 22.29 -19.40
N ALA A 308 -12.09 22.71 -18.15
CA ALA A 308 -13.11 22.33 -17.19
C ALA A 308 -14.52 22.63 -17.70
N ASN A 309 -14.68 23.72 -18.46
CA ASN A 309 -15.95 24.11 -19.08
C ASN A 309 -16.35 23.24 -20.29
N SER A 310 -15.41 22.50 -20.87
CA SER A 310 -15.67 21.59 -22.01
C SER A 310 -16.18 20.21 -21.58
N TYR A 311 -16.01 19.84 -20.31
CA TYR A 311 -16.54 18.59 -19.79
C TYR A 311 -18.03 18.73 -19.49
N PRO A 312 -18.85 17.70 -19.78
CA PRO A 312 -20.23 17.67 -19.33
C PRO A 312 -20.27 17.92 -17.83
N THR A 313 -21.20 18.75 -17.38
CA THR A 313 -21.52 18.84 -15.96
C THR A 313 -22.00 17.45 -15.55
N LEU A 314 -21.19 16.73 -14.79
CA LEU A 314 -21.68 15.51 -14.13
C LEU A 314 -22.89 15.97 -13.30
N GLY A 315 -24.07 15.45 -13.61
CA GLY A 315 -25.33 15.80 -12.95
C GLY A 315 -25.32 15.27 -11.53
N LEU A 316 -24.53 15.89 -10.66
CA LEU A 316 -24.22 15.40 -9.34
C LEU A 316 -24.18 16.59 -8.40
N ASP A 317 -24.90 16.44 -7.29
CA ASP A 317 -24.96 17.37 -6.19
C ASP A 317 -23.55 17.86 -5.83
N SER A 318 -23.43 19.15 -5.54
CA SER A 318 -22.26 19.81 -4.96
C SER A 318 -21.64 19.06 -3.76
N GLN A 319 -22.38 18.13 -3.14
CA GLN A 319 -21.97 17.31 -2.01
C GLN A 319 -21.53 15.87 -2.37
N ARG A 320 -21.33 15.56 -3.65
CA ARG A 320 -20.88 14.22 -4.04
C ARG A 320 -19.59 13.83 -3.31
N HIS A 321 -19.59 12.64 -2.70
CA HIS A 321 -18.45 12.12 -1.94
C HIS A 321 -18.04 12.96 -0.73
N GLN A 322 -18.85 13.95 -0.30
CA GLN A 322 -18.53 14.82 0.82
C GLN A 322 -18.32 14.01 2.10
N LEU A 323 -19.21 13.05 2.40
CA LEU A 323 -19.06 12.24 3.61
C LEU A 323 -17.79 11.39 3.56
N SER A 324 -17.46 10.82 2.40
CA SER A 324 -16.23 10.05 2.21
C SER A 324 -14.98 10.91 2.40
N PHE A 325 -15.00 12.14 1.85
CA PHE A 325 -13.92 13.10 2.02
C PHE A 325 -13.73 13.49 3.49
N GLU A 326 -14.81 13.83 4.18
CA GLU A 326 -14.79 14.20 5.59
C GLU A 326 -14.23 13.09 6.46
N MET A 327 -14.67 11.84 6.24
CA MET A 327 -14.14 10.67 6.93
C MET A 327 -12.63 10.51 6.71
N LEU A 328 -12.17 10.59 5.46
CA LEU A 328 -10.76 10.47 5.11
C LEU A 328 -9.92 11.59 5.73
N LYS A 329 -10.33 12.85 5.55
CA LYS A 329 -9.64 14.03 6.06
C LYS A 329 -9.48 13.96 7.57
N TRP A 330 -10.57 13.79 8.32
CA TRP A 330 -10.50 13.82 9.78
C TRP A 330 -9.80 12.59 10.36
N ARG A 331 -9.96 11.42 9.75
CA ARG A 331 -9.23 10.21 10.16
C ARG A 331 -7.73 10.40 9.98
N LEU A 332 -7.27 10.86 8.81
CA LEU A 332 -5.87 11.13 8.55
C LEU A 332 -5.32 12.21 9.49
N LYS A 333 -6.10 13.26 9.80
CA LYS A 333 -5.70 14.33 10.72
C LYS A 333 -5.46 13.82 12.15
N VAL A 334 -6.28 12.88 12.64
CA VAL A 334 -6.08 12.22 13.94
C VAL A 334 -4.92 11.23 13.89
N LEU A 335 -4.75 10.49 12.80
CA LEU A 335 -3.64 9.53 12.65
C LEU A 335 -2.28 10.21 12.51
N SER A 336 -2.24 11.40 11.92
CA SER A 336 -1.04 12.22 11.77
C SER A 336 -0.70 13.06 12.99
N ASN A 337 -1.48 12.99 14.07
CA ASN A 337 -1.37 13.84 15.27
C ASN A 337 -1.49 15.34 14.96
N GLN A 338 -2.25 15.72 13.94
CA GLN A 338 -2.48 17.12 13.54
C GLN A 338 -3.83 17.67 14.03
N ALA A 339 -4.66 16.83 14.65
CA ALA A 339 -5.96 17.22 15.19
C ALA A 339 -5.84 17.66 16.66
N THR A 340 -6.54 18.74 17.02
CA THR A 340 -6.72 19.15 18.43
C THR A 340 -8.11 18.75 18.92
N GLU A 341 -8.26 18.56 20.24
CA GLU A 341 -9.56 18.24 20.83
C GLU A 341 -10.60 19.32 20.51
N ASN A 342 -10.26 20.58 20.71
CA ASN A 342 -11.17 21.71 20.50
C ASN A 342 -11.69 21.74 19.06
N GLU A 343 -10.79 21.57 18.09
CA GLU A 343 -11.15 21.53 16.68
C GLU A 343 -12.11 20.37 16.37
N LEU A 344 -11.80 19.16 16.86
CA LEU A 344 -12.63 17.98 16.66
C LEU A 344 -14.01 18.14 17.31
N VAL A 345 -14.07 18.65 18.55
CA VAL A 345 -15.32 18.86 19.29
C VAL A 345 -16.23 19.85 18.58
N ILE A 346 -15.67 20.97 18.09
CA ILE A 346 -16.42 21.98 17.35
C ILE A 346 -16.92 21.39 16.02
N THR A 347 -16.04 20.72 15.26
CA THR A 347 -16.38 20.25 13.91
C THR A 347 -17.33 19.05 13.95
N ALA A 348 -17.22 18.17 14.94
CA ALA A 348 -18.10 17.01 15.13
C ALA A 348 -19.58 17.39 15.33
N THR A 349 -19.90 18.65 15.60
CA THR A 349 -21.30 19.13 15.66
C THR A 349 -21.99 19.09 14.31
N LYS A 350 -21.24 19.24 13.21
CA LYS A 350 -21.77 19.33 11.83
C LYS A 350 -21.19 18.28 10.88
N ASN A 351 -20.04 17.70 11.21
CA ASN A 351 -19.28 16.82 10.33
C ASN A 351 -19.18 15.40 10.91
N LYS A 352 -19.69 14.42 10.17
CA LYS A 352 -19.77 13.03 10.66
C LYS A 352 -18.42 12.31 10.62
N GLY A 353 -17.55 12.67 9.67
CA GLY A 353 -16.16 12.22 9.65
C GLY A 353 -15.38 12.70 10.87
N ALA A 354 -15.56 13.96 11.27
CA ALA A 354 -14.95 14.53 12.47
C ALA A 354 -15.49 13.88 13.75
N GLU A 355 -16.78 13.56 13.79
CA GLU A 355 -17.39 12.87 14.92
C GLU A 355 -16.85 11.43 15.11
N LEU A 356 -16.66 10.68 14.01
CA LEU A 356 -15.95 9.39 14.03
C LEU A 356 -14.50 9.55 14.50
N ALA A 357 -13.78 10.52 13.93
CA ALA A 357 -12.39 10.79 14.29
C ALA A 357 -12.24 11.21 15.75
N LEU A 358 -13.19 11.97 16.30
CA LEU A 358 -13.24 12.36 17.71
C LEU A 358 -13.45 11.15 18.63
N ALA A 359 -14.33 10.21 18.24
CA ALA A 359 -14.51 8.97 19.00
C ALA A 359 -13.20 8.19 19.11
N TYR A 360 -12.49 8.04 17.98
CA TYR A 360 -11.19 7.40 17.96
C TYR A 360 -10.12 8.17 18.73
N TRP A 361 -10.11 9.50 18.62
CA TRP A 361 -9.20 10.38 19.36
C TRP A 361 -9.39 10.23 20.87
N TYR A 362 -10.63 10.24 21.38
CA TYR A 362 -10.91 10.00 22.80
C TYR A 362 -10.40 8.65 23.28
N ALA A 363 -10.62 7.59 22.50
CA ALA A 363 -10.12 6.26 22.86
C ALA A 363 -8.59 6.21 22.91
N LYS A 364 -7.88 6.90 21.99
CA LYS A 364 -6.41 7.04 22.07
C LYS A 364 -5.93 7.73 23.35
N GLN A 365 -6.74 8.61 23.94
CA GLN A 365 -6.47 9.27 25.22
C GLN A 365 -6.95 8.45 26.44
N GLY A 366 -7.43 7.22 26.25
CA GLY A 366 -7.99 6.38 27.32
C GLY A 366 -9.41 6.78 27.78
N ARG A 367 -10.06 7.73 27.09
CA ARG A 367 -11.41 8.25 27.40
C ARG A 367 -12.49 7.40 26.74
N TYR A 368 -12.53 6.13 27.10
CA TYR A 368 -13.37 5.12 26.44
C TYR A 368 -14.87 5.37 26.55
N GLN A 369 -15.35 5.90 27.68
CA GLN A 369 -16.77 6.20 27.85
C GLN A 369 -17.23 7.30 26.89
N GLU A 370 -16.43 8.34 26.73
CA GLU A 370 -16.73 9.43 25.80
C GLU A 370 -16.65 8.97 24.35
N ALA A 371 -15.67 8.13 24.02
CA ALA A 371 -15.60 7.47 22.72
C ALA A 371 -16.89 6.67 22.42
N GLN A 372 -17.35 5.86 23.37
CA GLN A 372 -18.58 5.07 23.21
C GLN A 372 -19.83 5.95 23.06
N ASN A 373 -19.91 7.05 23.81
CA ASN A 373 -21.02 8.00 23.69
C ASN A 373 -21.09 8.61 22.28
N ARG A 374 -19.94 8.94 21.67
CA ARG A 374 -19.87 9.42 20.29
C ARG A 374 -20.33 8.36 19.28
N LEU A 375 -19.88 7.11 19.44
CA LEU A 375 -20.28 5.99 18.57
C LEU A 375 -21.80 5.72 18.65
N ASN A 376 -22.36 5.70 19.86
CA ASN A 376 -23.79 5.48 20.06
C ASN A 376 -24.63 6.58 19.39
N LYS A 377 -24.18 7.83 19.49
CA LYS A 377 -24.82 8.97 18.80
C LYS A 377 -24.76 8.80 17.28
N LEU A 378 -23.63 8.36 16.72
CA LEU A 378 -23.49 8.12 15.29
C LEU A 378 -24.43 7.00 14.79
N LYS A 379 -24.54 5.90 15.54
CA LYS A 379 -25.46 4.78 15.23
C LYS A 379 -26.93 5.21 15.16
N GLN A 380 -27.31 6.22 15.93
CA GLN A 380 -28.68 6.74 15.98
C GLN A 380 -28.92 7.89 14.99
N THR A 381 -27.87 8.40 14.35
CA THR A 381 -27.98 9.55 13.43
C THR A 381 -28.41 9.10 12.04
N ALA A 382 -29.46 9.72 11.49
CA ALA A 382 -29.80 9.56 10.08
C ALA A 382 -28.71 10.19 9.19
N ILE A 383 -28.09 9.37 8.32
CA ILE A 383 -27.10 9.82 7.35
C ILE A 383 -27.79 10.07 6.01
N THR A 384 -27.85 11.33 5.59
CA THR A 384 -28.31 11.74 4.27
C THR A 384 -27.13 11.71 3.31
N ALA A 385 -26.89 10.56 2.67
CA ALA A 385 -25.82 10.36 1.70
C ALA A 385 -26.22 9.28 0.69
N SER A 386 -25.42 9.12 -0.37
CA SER A 386 -25.60 8.02 -1.32
C SER A 386 -25.49 6.66 -0.63
N ALA A 387 -26.09 5.60 -1.20
CA ALA A 387 -26.01 4.25 -0.64
C ALA A 387 -24.55 3.77 -0.50
N ALA A 388 -23.68 4.12 -1.46
CA ALA A 388 -22.26 3.80 -1.42
C ALA A 388 -21.52 4.53 -0.28
N GLU A 389 -21.83 5.80 -0.04
CA GLU A 389 -21.25 6.55 1.08
C GLU A 389 -21.74 6.05 2.43
N LYS A 390 -23.03 5.70 2.53
CA LYS A 390 -23.59 5.10 3.73
C LYS A 390 -22.91 3.76 4.06
N MET A 391 -22.74 2.90 3.06
CA MET A 391 -21.96 1.66 3.20
C MET A 391 -20.54 1.92 3.70
N ASN A 392 -19.82 2.88 3.09
CA ASN A 392 -18.45 3.22 3.53
C ASN A 392 -18.41 3.79 4.95
N PHE A 393 -19.42 4.58 5.33
CA PHE A 393 -19.59 5.10 6.68
C PHE A 393 -19.81 3.98 7.69
N ASP A 394 -20.74 3.05 7.41
CA ASP A 394 -21.04 1.93 8.29
C ASP A 394 -19.81 1.02 8.49
N ILE A 395 -19.02 0.81 7.43
CA ILE A 395 -17.74 0.07 7.51
C ILE A 395 -16.73 0.83 8.37
N LEU A 396 -16.53 2.13 8.16
CA LEU A 396 -15.58 2.89 8.96
C LEU A 396 -16.01 2.99 10.43
N LEU A 397 -17.31 3.09 10.68
CA LEU A 397 -17.87 3.03 12.03
C LEU A 397 -17.48 1.72 12.69
N ALA A 398 -17.77 0.58 12.07
CA ALA A 398 -17.42 -0.75 12.61
C ALA A 398 -15.91 -0.94 12.82
N ILE A 399 -15.07 -0.44 11.89
CA ILE A 399 -13.61 -0.42 12.04
C ILE A 399 -13.21 0.40 13.26
N THR A 400 -13.83 1.56 13.46
CA THR A 400 -13.54 2.45 14.60
C THR A 400 -13.99 1.80 15.91
N GLU A 401 -15.14 1.12 15.93
CA GLU A 401 -15.60 0.35 17.09
C GLU A 401 -14.64 -0.78 17.45
N ALA A 402 -14.21 -1.56 16.45
CA ALA A 402 -13.25 -2.63 16.65
C ALA A 402 -11.89 -2.12 17.15
N GLN A 403 -11.43 -0.98 16.63
CA GLN A 403 -10.22 -0.31 17.10
C GLN A 403 -10.34 0.15 18.56
N ILE A 404 -11.48 0.73 18.94
CA ILE A 404 -11.75 1.17 20.31
C ILE A 404 -11.85 -0.03 21.26
N ALA A 405 -12.47 -1.12 20.83
CA ALA A 405 -12.53 -2.37 21.59
C ALA A 405 -11.14 -2.98 21.77
N GLY A 406 -10.30 -2.99 20.73
CA GLY A 406 -8.91 -3.45 20.79
C GLY A 406 -8.05 -2.65 21.77
N LEU A 407 -8.22 -1.32 21.83
CA LEU A 407 -7.55 -0.47 22.83
C LEU A 407 -7.94 -0.82 24.29
N GLN A 408 -9.09 -1.46 24.49
CA GLN A 408 -9.58 -1.94 25.78
C GLN A 408 -9.26 -3.42 26.05
N ASP A 409 -8.43 -4.06 25.21
CA ASP A 409 -8.18 -5.51 25.23
C ASP A 409 -9.46 -6.36 25.06
N LYS A 410 -10.53 -5.81 24.45
CA LYS A 410 -11.84 -6.47 24.20
C LYS A 410 -11.91 -7.04 22.79
N TRP A 411 -11.06 -8.02 22.49
CA TRP A 411 -10.87 -8.54 21.12
C TRP A 411 -12.06 -9.33 20.57
N GLN A 412 -12.87 -9.96 21.43
CA GLN A 412 -14.13 -10.61 21.03
C GLN A 412 -15.12 -9.57 20.48
N LEU A 413 -15.27 -8.44 21.16
CA LEU A 413 -16.13 -7.34 20.70
C LEU A 413 -15.62 -6.73 19.39
N ALA A 414 -14.29 -6.69 19.19
CA ALA A 414 -13.71 -6.25 17.93
C ALA A 414 -14.06 -7.20 16.77
N GLU A 415 -13.95 -8.52 16.97
CA GLU A 415 -14.37 -9.53 16.00
C GLU A 415 -15.89 -9.41 15.70
N GLU A 416 -16.73 -9.32 16.72
CA GLU A 416 -18.19 -9.17 16.59
C GLU A 416 -18.56 -7.94 15.77
N SER A 417 -17.88 -6.81 16.00
CA SER A 417 -18.12 -5.55 15.28
C SER A 417 -17.74 -5.65 13.79
N LEU A 418 -16.67 -6.38 13.46
CA LEU A 418 -16.19 -6.53 12.09
C LEU A 418 -16.93 -7.62 11.30
N THR A 419 -17.42 -8.66 11.97
CA THR A 419 -17.98 -9.87 11.34
C THR A 419 -19.07 -9.60 10.30
N PRO A 420 -20.09 -8.76 10.56
CA PRO A 420 -21.14 -8.50 9.58
C PRO A 420 -20.59 -7.94 8.26
N TYR A 421 -19.65 -7.00 8.34
CA TYR A 421 -19.06 -6.35 7.17
C TYR A 421 -18.02 -7.24 6.48
N TYR A 422 -17.26 -8.01 7.25
CA TYR A 422 -16.33 -8.99 6.71
C TYR A 422 -17.04 -10.07 5.89
N ASN A 423 -18.20 -10.53 6.35
CA ASN A 423 -19.01 -11.52 5.64
C ASN A 423 -19.65 -10.96 4.36
N LEU A 424 -20.00 -9.67 4.36
CA LEU A 424 -20.59 -8.99 3.19
C LEU A 424 -19.54 -8.56 2.15
N TYR A 425 -18.35 -8.19 2.60
CA TYR A 425 -17.26 -7.66 1.76
C TYR A 425 -15.94 -8.40 1.99
N PRO A 426 -15.90 -9.73 1.77
CA PRO A 426 -14.74 -10.57 2.05
C PRO A 426 -13.55 -10.29 1.11
N GLU A 427 -13.69 -9.46 0.08
CA GLU A 427 -12.61 -9.00 -0.78
C GLU A 427 -11.80 -7.86 -0.16
N ARG A 428 -12.41 -7.05 0.71
CA ARG A 428 -11.82 -5.84 1.27
C ARG A 428 -10.61 -6.14 2.15
N ARG A 429 -9.47 -5.55 1.79
CA ARG A 429 -8.19 -5.77 2.47
C ARG A 429 -8.17 -5.19 3.89
N ASP A 430 -8.75 -4.01 4.08
CA ASP A 430 -8.79 -3.32 5.36
C ASP A 430 -9.51 -4.14 6.45
N LEU A 431 -10.66 -4.73 6.12
CA LEU A 431 -11.38 -5.64 7.02
C LEU A 431 -10.57 -6.89 7.34
N LYS A 432 -9.88 -7.49 6.36
CA LYS A 432 -9.03 -8.67 6.59
C LYS A 432 -7.89 -8.39 7.56
N LEU A 433 -7.22 -7.25 7.41
CA LEU A 433 -6.11 -6.88 8.28
C LEU A 433 -6.58 -6.66 9.72
N LEU A 434 -7.69 -5.96 9.90
CA LEU A 434 -8.25 -5.69 11.22
C LEU A 434 -8.85 -6.94 11.88
N MET A 435 -9.47 -7.82 11.10
CA MET A 435 -9.93 -9.13 11.57
C MET A 435 -8.75 -10.00 12.02
N ALA A 436 -7.67 -10.02 11.25
CA ALA A 436 -6.44 -10.71 11.62
C ALA A 436 -5.85 -10.18 12.93
N ASP A 437 -5.93 -8.87 13.19
CA ASP A 437 -5.48 -8.31 14.47
C ASP A 437 -6.33 -8.83 15.65
N ALA A 438 -7.66 -8.90 15.50
CA ALA A 438 -8.53 -9.50 16.51
C ALA A 438 -8.22 -10.98 16.71
N TRP A 439 -8.11 -11.76 15.63
CA TRP A 439 -7.81 -13.20 15.67
C TRP A 439 -6.45 -13.52 16.27
N LEU A 440 -5.43 -12.71 16.02
CA LEU A 440 -4.12 -12.84 16.67
C LEU A 440 -4.23 -12.74 18.21
N GLN A 441 -5.13 -11.91 18.72
CA GLN A 441 -5.30 -11.72 20.17
C GLN A 441 -6.24 -12.77 20.79
N LEU A 442 -7.06 -13.41 19.95
CA LEU A 442 -7.97 -14.50 20.34
C LEU A 442 -7.35 -15.90 20.22
N GLY A 443 -6.08 -16.01 19.81
CA GLY A 443 -5.41 -17.30 19.63
C GLY A 443 -5.76 -18.03 18.32
N LYS A 444 -6.49 -17.38 17.40
CA LYS A 444 -6.98 -17.94 16.13
C LYS A 444 -5.90 -17.83 15.02
N TYR A 445 -4.73 -18.41 15.25
CA TYR A 445 -3.57 -18.21 14.38
C TYR A 445 -3.67 -18.89 13.02
N ASN A 446 -4.30 -20.06 12.95
CA ASN A 446 -4.48 -20.79 11.68
C ASN A 446 -5.39 -20.01 10.74
N GLU A 447 -6.40 -19.35 11.29
CA GLU A 447 -7.33 -18.46 10.62
C GLU A 447 -6.58 -17.22 10.08
N VAL A 448 -5.69 -16.63 10.88
CA VAL A 448 -4.83 -15.51 10.42
C VAL A 448 -3.92 -15.95 9.27
N VAL A 449 -3.27 -17.11 9.36
CA VAL A 449 -2.41 -17.63 8.29
C VAL A 449 -3.24 -17.84 7.01
N SER A 450 -4.41 -18.45 7.13
CA SER A 450 -5.32 -18.71 6.01
C SER A 450 -5.80 -17.41 5.36
N LEU A 451 -6.05 -16.38 6.17
CA LEU A 451 -6.53 -15.08 5.72
C LEU A 451 -5.41 -14.24 5.05
N MET A 452 -4.21 -14.24 5.62
CA MET A 452 -3.11 -13.39 5.18
C MET A 452 -2.32 -14.00 4.01
N LYS A 453 -2.26 -15.33 3.90
CA LYS A 453 -1.46 -16.01 2.87
C LYS A 453 -1.83 -15.56 1.44
N PRO A 454 -3.11 -15.49 1.03
CA PRO A 454 -3.46 -14.98 -0.30
C PRO A 454 -3.08 -13.51 -0.51
N ILE A 455 -3.15 -12.68 0.54
CA ILE A 455 -2.77 -11.27 0.48
C ILE A 455 -1.27 -11.14 0.19
N VAL A 456 -0.42 -11.80 0.99
CA VAL A 456 1.04 -11.71 0.81
C VAL A 456 1.55 -12.44 -0.44
N GLN A 457 0.75 -13.34 -1.02
CA GLN A 457 1.05 -13.96 -2.32
C GLN A 457 0.70 -13.04 -3.50
N SER A 458 -0.44 -12.35 -3.42
CA SER A 458 -0.88 -11.42 -4.48
C SER A 458 -0.20 -10.05 -4.40
N ARG A 459 0.16 -9.62 -3.19
CA ARG A 459 0.87 -8.36 -2.89
C ARG A 459 2.10 -8.67 -2.01
N PRO A 460 3.22 -9.14 -2.58
CA PRO A 460 4.40 -9.53 -1.80
C PRO A 460 5.04 -8.39 -0.99
N HIS A 461 4.77 -7.14 -1.36
CA HIS A 461 5.25 -5.92 -0.70
C HIS A 461 4.30 -5.41 0.40
N ASP A 462 3.21 -6.13 0.68
CA ASP A 462 2.25 -5.75 1.70
C ASP A 462 2.83 -5.95 3.12
N LEU A 463 3.45 -4.89 3.65
CA LEU A 463 4.10 -4.90 4.96
C LEU A 463 3.12 -5.21 6.11
N GLU A 464 1.85 -4.85 5.96
CA GLU A 464 0.82 -5.06 6.99
C GLU A 464 0.32 -6.51 7.01
N GLY A 465 0.16 -7.13 5.84
CA GLY A 465 -0.11 -8.56 5.70
C GLY A 465 1.07 -9.41 6.14
N LEU A 466 2.29 -9.04 5.72
CA LEU A 466 3.54 -9.71 6.11
C LEU A 466 3.75 -9.70 7.63
N TYR A 467 3.48 -8.57 8.28
CA TYR A 467 3.58 -8.46 9.73
C TYR A 467 2.61 -9.42 10.45
N ARG A 468 1.34 -9.48 10.03
CA ARG A 468 0.32 -10.31 10.67
C ARG A 468 0.57 -11.81 10.47
N ILE A 469 0.95 -12.23 9.26
CA ILE A 469 1.29 -13.64 9.00
C ILE A 469 2.57 -14.05 9.72
N GLN A 470 3.61 -13.19 9.75
CA GLN A 470 4.80 -13.41 10.58
C GLN A 470 4.39 -13.61 12.04
N ARG A 471 3.55 -12.71 12.56
CA ARG A 471 3.13 -12.73 13.96
C ARG A 471 2.34 -13.99 14.32
N ALA A 472 1.46 -14.46 13.44
CA ALA A 472 0.75 -15.71 13.63
C ALA A 472 1.72 -16.88 13.76
N TYR A 473 2.69 -17.01 12.85
CA TYR A 473 3.70 -18.06 12.92
C TYR A 473 4.59 -17.97 14.16
N GLU A 474 4.97 -16.76 14.60
CA GLU A 474 5.71 -16.56 15.86
C GLU A 474 4.92 -17.08 17.06
N LEU A 475 3.63 -16.75 17.15
CA LEU A 475 2.77 -17.18 18.24
C LEU A 475 2.51 -18.69 18.21
N MET A 476 2.28 -19.25 17.03
CA MET A 476 2.18 -20.70 16.82
C MET A 476 3.43 -21.45 17.27
N ALA A 477 4.63 -20.89 17.07
CA ALA A 477 5.88 -21.49 17.50
C ALA A 477 6.12 -21.38 19.03
N ILE A 478 5.52 -20.40 19.69
CA ILE A 478 5.68 -20.14 21.14
C ILE A 478 4.64 -20.89 21.97
N GLU A 479 3.36 -20.75 21.66
CA GLU A 479 2.25 -21.18 22.53
C GLU A 479 2.10 -22.69 22.63
N SER A 480 2.35 -23.37 21.52
CA SER A 480 2.35 -24.82 21.37
C SER A 480 3.41 -25.56 22.19
N LYS A 481 4.39 -24.87 22.79
CA LYS A 481 5.33 -25.45 23.77
C LYS A 481 4.67 -25.75 25.13
N THR A 482 3.41 -25.36 25.33
CA THR A 482 2.69 -25.52 26.60
C THR A 482 1.67 -26.66 26.64
N SER A 483 1.33 -27.28 25.50
CA SER A 483 0.34 -28.38 25.44
C SER A 483 1.03 -29.74 25.32
N ALA A 484 1.15 -30.45 26.44
CA ALA A 484 2.02 -31.63 26.62
C ALA A 484 1.47 -32.96 26.06
N ASN A 485 0.32 -32.98 25.38
CA ASN A 485 -0.34 -34.23 24.98
C ASN A 485 -0.42 -34.38 23.45
N GLY A 486 0.74 -34.67 22.83
CA GLY A 486 0.88 -34.87 21.37
C GLY A 486 2.31 -34.64 20.86
N ALA A 487 3.31 -35.22 21.55
CA ALA A 487 4.64 -34.62 21.69
C ALA A 487 5.52 -34.50 20.42
N ALA A 488 5.42 -35.41 19.44
CA ALA A 488 6.33 -35.39 18.28
C ALA A 488 5.78 -34.59 17.07
N THR A 489 4.53 -34.86 16.67
CA THR A 489 3.88 -34.15 15.55
C THR A 489 3.68 -32.67 15.85
N GLN A 490 3.29 -32.34 17.09
CA GLN A 490 3.16 -30.95 17.50
C GLN A 490 4.51 -30.23 17.53
N ALA A 491 5.57 -30.88 18.02
CA ALA A 491 6.91 -30.30 17.99
C ALA A 491 7.37 -29.96 16.56
N LEU A 492 7.14 -30.87 15.60
CA LEU A 492 7.45 -30.60 14.19
C LEU A 492 6.66 -29.41 13.63
N VAL A 493 5.37 -29.30 13.94
CA VAL A 493 4.54 -28.15 13.53
C VAL A 493 5.09 -26.83 14.09
N ASN A 494 5.55 -26.84 15.34
CA ASN A 494 6.07 -25.65 16.00
C ASN A 494 7.39 -25.18 15.40
N GLU A 495 8.27 -26.12 15.06
CA GLU A 495 9.54 -25.82 14.41
C GLU A 495 9.32 -25.32 12.97
N ILE A 496 8.38 -25.92 12.23
CA ILE A 496 7.98 -25.40 10.91
C ILE A 496 7.36 -24.00 11.02
N ALA A 497 6.59 -23.72 12.08
CA ALA A 497 6.08 -22.38 12.34
C ALA A 497 7.21 -21.39 12.62
N ALA A 498 8.24 -21.77 13.39
CA ALA A 498 9.42 -20.93 13.64
C ALA A 498 10.17 -20.61 12.34
N VAL A 499 10.36 -21.60 11.46
CA VAL A 499 10.98 -21.39 10.14
C VAL A 499 10.16 -20.40 9.30
N ASN A 500 8.84 -20.57 9.25
CA ASN A 500 7.98 -19.65 8.49
C ASN A 500 7.96 -18.24 9.09
N ALA A 501 7.99 -18.10 10.42
CA ALA A 501 8.12 -16.80 11.07
C ALA A 501 9.39 -16.06 10.60
N LEU A 502 10.54 -16.76 10.55
CA LEU A 502 11.79 -16.20 10.05
C LEU A 502 11.72 -15.83 8.56
N ARG A 503 11.07 -16.65 7.73
CA ARG A 503 10.89 -16.36 6.29
C ARG A 503 10.03 -15.12 6.06
N TYR A 504 8.89 -14.98 6.74
CA TYR A 504 8.05 -13.80 6.59
C TYR A 504 8.66 -12.55 7.23
N ARG A 505 9.44 -12.71 8.31
CA ARG A 505 10.29 -11.64 8.84
C ARG A 505 11.27 -11.14 7.79
N ALA A 506 11.98 -12.04 7.12
CA ALA A 506 12.93 -11.68 6.07
C ALA A 506 12.26 -10.94 4.90
N LYS A 507 11.05 -11.33 4.50
CA LYS A 507 10.26 -10.59 3.50
C LYS A 507 9.90 -9.18 3.98
N GLY A 508 9.48 -9.04 5.23
CA GLY A 508 9.22 -7.73 5.83
C GLY A 508 10.48 -6.86 5.92
N GLU A 509 11.63 -7.46 6.20
CA GLU A 509 12.93 -6.79 6.23
C GLU A 509 13.38 -6.35 4.84
N LEU A 510 13.21 -7.21 3.82
CA LEU A 510 13.46 -6.89 2.41
C LEU A 510 12.68 -5.64 1.98
N TRP A 511 11.37 -5.61 2.18
CA TRP A 511 10.51 -4.49 1.80
C TRP A 511 10.66 -3.23 2.67
N ARG A 512 11.51 -3.29 3.71
CA ARG A 512 12.00 -2.13 4.48
C ARG A 512 13.46 -1.79 4.16
N GLY A 513 14.03 -2.34 3.10
CA GLY A 513 15.42 -2.11 2.70
C GLY A 513 16.46 -2.64 3.69
N LYS A 514 16.09 -3.55 4.60
CA LYS A 514 16.97 -4.17 5.61
C LYS A 514 17.57 -5.48 5.07
N TYR A 515 18.31 -5.39 3.98
CA TYR A 515 18.77 -6.57 3.23
C TYR A 515 19.66 -7.52 4.06
N ASN A 516 20.55 -6.98 4.89
CA ASN A 516 21.42 -7.81 5.73
C ASN A 516 20.63 -8.56 6.80
N ASP A 517 19.67 -7.90 7.45
CA ASP A 517 18.78 -8.52 8.44
C ASP A 517 17.95 -9.64 7.78
N ALA A 518 17.41 -9.38 6.58
CA ALA A 518 16.67 -10.37 5.80
C ALA A 518 17.51 -11.62 5.49
N LEU A 519 18.77 -11.44 5.08
CA LEU A 519 19.68 -12.56 4.84
C LEU A 519 19.99 -13.34 6.12
N VAL A 520 20.17 -12.65 7.26
CA VAL A 520 20.39 -13.30 8.56
C VAL A 520 19.15 -14.12 8.97
N SER A 521 17.95 -13.56 8.84
CA SER A 521 16.69 -14.24 9.11
C SER A 521 16.54 -15.51 8.24
N LEU A 522 16.87 -15.43 6.94
CA LEU A 522 16.82 -16.59 6.03
C LEU A 522 17.91 -17.63 6.32
N GLN A 523 19.12 -17.21 6.72
CA GLN A 523 20.17 -18.13 7.15
C GLN A 523 19.77 -18.90 8.41
N GLN A 524 19.14 -18.22 9.38
CA GLN A 524 18.60 -18.87 10.56
C GLN A 524 17.49 -19.86 10.20
N ALA A 525 16.57 -19.46 9.30
CA ALA A 525 15.52 -20.34 8.80
C ALA A 525 16.08 -21.59 8.12
N LYS A 526 17.10 -21.42 7.27
CA LYS A 526 17.79 -22.51 6.58
C LYS A 526 18.42 -23.49 7.56
N LYS A 527 19.17 -22.97 8.54
CA LYS A 527 19.82 -23.79 9.57
C LYS A 527 18.80 -24.60 10.37
N GLN A 528 17.68 -24.00 10.77
CA GLN A 528 16.62 -24.72 11.47
C GLN A 528 16.06 -25.90 10.66
N VAL A 529 15.88 -25.72 9.34
CA VAL A 529 15.40 -26.81 8.47
C VAL A 529 16.44 -27.93 8.32
N GLU A 530 17.72 -27.58 8.22
CA GLU A 530 18.83 -28.54 8.18
C GLU A 530 18.91 -29.33 9.49
N ASP A 531 18.84 -28.66 10.64
CA ASP A 531 18.84 -29.28 11.96
C ASP A 531 17.65 -30.26 12.12
N LEU A 532 16.44 -29.88 11.69
CA LEU A 532 15.25 -30.74 11.69
C LEU A 532 15.42 -32.02 10.88
N SER A 533 16.13 -31.94 9.74
CA SER A 533 16.38 -33.07 8.85
C SER A 533 17.36 -34.10 9.42
N THR A 534 18.20 -33.68 10.37
CA THR A 534 19.20 -34.55 11.03
C THR A 534 18.70 -35.16 12.34
N SER A 535 17.58 -34.67 12.88
CA SER A 535 17.01 -35.17 14.14
C SER A 535 16.39 -36.57 13.97
N ALA A 536 16.69 -37.51 14.86
CA ALA A 536 16.32 -38.93 14.76
C ALA A 536 14.80 -39.25 14.84
N ASN A 537 13.93 -38.24 14.97
CA ASN A 537 12.49 -38.39 15.19
C ASN A 537 11.60 -38.00 13.98
N THR A 538 12.17 -37.71 12.81
CA THR A 538 11.43 -37.16 11.65
C THR A 538 11.36 -38.13 10.47
N VAL A 539 10.76 -39.31 10.65
CA VAL A 539 10.58 -40.31 9.58
C VAL A 539 9.68 -39.80 8.42
N THR A 540 9.01 -38.64 8.57
CA THR A 540 8.04 -38.11 7.60
C THR A 540 8.30 -36.68 7.10
N PHE A 541 9.38 -36.00 7.51
CA PHE A 541 9.66 -34.62 7.09
C PHE A 541 10.60 -34.57 5.86
N ASN A 542 10.11 -34.04 4.73
CA ASN A 542 10.95 -33.76 3.56
C ASN A 542 11.40 -32.29 3.57
N PRO A 543 12.68 -31.98 3.86
CA PRO A 543 13.18 -30.60 3.95
C PRO A 543 13.34 -29.93 2.58
N LYS A 544 13.43 -30.70 1.47
CA LYS A 544 13.84 -30.19 0.16
C LYS A 544 12.99 -29.01 -0.36
N PRO A 545 11.64 -29.05 -0.31
CA PRO A 545 10.82 -27.95 -0.80
C PRO A 545 11.02 -26.66 0.01
N LEU A 546 11.20 -26.79 1.33
CA LEU A 546 11.36 -25.65 2.22
C LEU A 546 12.75 -25.01 2.06
N LEU A 547 13.80 -25.83 1.92
CA LEU A 547 15.14 -25.36 1.60
C LEU A 547 15.20 -24.67 0.23
N ALA A 548 14.50 -25.23 -0.79
CA ALA A 548 14.41 -24.61 -2.11
C ALA A 548 13.77 -23.21 -2.03
N ASN A 549 12.65 -23.08 -1.30
CA ASN A 549 12.00 -21.80 -1.08
C ASN A 549 12.91 -20.79 -0.37
N ILE A 550 13.61 -21.21 0.69
CA ILE A 550 14.53 -20.33 1.43
C ILE A 550 15.70 -19.88 0.54
N ASN A 551 16.28 -20.80 -0.24
CA ASN A 551 17.38 -20.45 -1.16
C ASN A 551 16.91 -19.46 -2.25
N ASN A 552 15.69 -19.61 -2.77
CA ASN A 552 15.10 -18.66 -3.72
C ASN A 552 14.89 -17.28 -3.06
N GLU A 553 14.31 -17.25 -1.86
CA GLU A 553 14.13 -16.01 -1.07
C GLU A 553 15.49 -15.33 -0.78
N MET A 554 16.55 -16.10 -0.50
CA MET A 554 17.90 -15.55 -0.32
C MET A 554 18.46 -14.97 -1.62
N ALA A 555 18.18 -15.58 -2.77
CA ALA A 555 18.60 -15.07 -4.07
C ALA A 555 17.88 -13.76 -4.42
N GLU A 556 16.57 -13.66 -4.14
CA GLU A 556 15.78 -12.44 -4.30
C GLU A 556 16.34 -11.29 -3.45
N VAL A 557 16.64 -11.55 -2.17
CA VAL A 557 17.21 -10.52 -1.28
C VAL A 557 18.59 -10.07 -1.76
N LYS A 558 19.45 -10.98 -2.24
CA LYS A 558 20.76 -10.62 -2.81
C LYS A 558 20.60 -9.77 -4.07
N ALA A 559 19.71 -10.17 -4.98
CA ALA A 559 19.44 -9.41 -6.20
C ALA A 559 18.95 -7.99 -5.88
N ALA A 560 18.04 -7.84 -4.92
CA ALA A 560 17.55 -6.53 -4.48
C ALA A 560 18.64 -5.67 -3.82
N ARG A 561 19.49 -6.28 -2.98
CA ARG A 561 20.62 -5.60 -2.32
C ARG A 561 21.66 -5.11 -3.32
N ASP A 562 21.95 -5.92 -4.33
CA ASP A 562 23.00 -5.68 -5.30
C ASP A 562 22.53 -4.77 -6.45
N PHE A 563 21.21 -4.57 -6.58
CA PHE A 563 20.62 -3.61 -7.51
C PHE A 563 20.98 -2.16 -7.11
N ARG A 564 21.65 -1.46 -8.03
CA ARG A 564 21.99 -0.04 -7.90
C ARG A 564 21.45 0.67 -9.14
N PRO A 565 20.43 1.54 -8.98
CA PRO A 565 19.82 2.29 -10.08
C PRO A 565 20.80 3.14 -10.86
#